data_AF-A0A5N3ZZE7-F1
#
_entry.id   AF-A0A5N3ZZE7-F1
#
_cell.length_a   1.000
_cell.length_b   1.000
_cell.length_c   1.000
_cell.angle_alpha   90.00
_cell.angle_beta   90.00
_cell.angle_gamma   90.00
#
_symmetry.space_group_name_H-M   'P 1'
#
loop_
_entity.id
_entity.type
_entity.pdbx_description
1 polymer ?
#
loop_
_entity_poly.entity_id
_entity_poly.type
_entity_poly.pdbx_seq_one_letter_code
_entity_poly.pdbx_strand_id
1 'polypeptide(L)' 'MLKATILIKKNIDISRFPKLIAFIKRQNDGYKPKKSKLLTREEMDRFLKEAPNDKYLLSK' A
#
# COMPACT_ATOMS: atom_id res chain seq x y z
N MET A 1 0.44 -7.32 -3.73
CA MET A 1 1.88 -6.98 -3.58
C MET A 1 2.72 -8.05 -2.84
N LEU A 2 2.15 -9.18 -2.38
CA LEU A 2 2.93 -10.19 -1.66
C LEU A 2 3.80 -11.09 -2.58
N LYS A 3 3.27 -11.51 -3.73
CA LYS A 3 4.00 -12.35 -4.71
C LYS A 3 5.32 -11.71 -5.16
N ALA A 4 5.27 -10.45 -5.59
CA ALA A 4 6.45 -9.71 -6.02
C ALA A 4 7.46 -9.52 -4.88
N THR A 5 6.99 -9.29 -3.65
CA THR A 5 7.87 -9.12 -2.48
C THR A 5 8.65 -10.40 -2.16
N ILE A 6 7.99 -11.56 -2.21
CA ILE A 6 8.65 -12.86 -1.96
C ILE A 6 9.67 -13.15 -3.06
N LEU A 7 9.34 -12.85 -4.32
CA LEU A 7 10.28 -12.99 -5.42
C LEU A 7 11.52 -12.10 -5.21
N ILE A 8 11.35 -10.82 -4.91
CA ILE A 8 12.49 -9.89 -4.77
C ILE A 8 13.34 -10.21 -3.53
N LYS A 9 12.73 -10.50 -2.39
CA LYS A 9 13.46 -10.67 -1.11
C LYS A 9 14.00 -12.07 -0.88
N LYS A 10 13.38 -13.09 -1.48
CA LYS A 10 13.72 -14.50 -1.23
C LYS A 10 14.09 -15.25 -2.51
N ASN A 11 13.92 -14.64 -3.69
CA ASN A 11 14.12 -15.28 -4.99
C ASN A 11 13.28 -16.57 -5.16
N ILE A 12 12.08 -16.59 -4.57
CA ILE A 12 11.16 -17.73 -4.67
C ILE A 12 9.95 -17.31 -5.50
N ASP A 13 9.76 -18.00 -6.62
CA ASP A 13 8.57 -17.85 -7.44
C ASP A 13 7.42 -18.69 -6.87
N ILE A 14 6.50 -18.02 -6.15
CA ILE A 14 5.33 -18.69 -5.57
C ILE A 14 4.21 -18.97 -6.58
N SER A 15 4.35 -18.57 -7.85
CA SER A 15 3.37 -18.84 -8.91
C SER A 15 3.15 -20.35 -9.13
N ARG A 16 4.20 -21.13 -8.86
CA ARG A 16 4.24 -22.59 -9.04
C ARG A 16 3.50 -23.38 -7.95
N PHE A 17 3.04 -22.73 -6.89
CA PHE A 17 2.38 -23.38 -5.74
C PHE A 17 0.89 -22.99 -5.65
N PRO A 18 -0.01 -23.66 -6.41
CA PRO A 18 -1.43 -23.30 -6.46
C PRO A 18 -2.13 -23.45 -5.11
N LYS A 19 -1.79 -24.49 -4.32
CA LYS A 19 -2.35 -24.69 -2.96
C LYS A 19 -1.97 -23.54 -2.01
N LEU A 20 -0.71 -23.09 -2.06
CA LEU A 20 -0.23 -21.96 -1.27
C LEU A 20 -0.95 -20.66 -1.66
N ILE A 21 -1.12 -20.41 -2.96
CA ILE A 21 -1.86 -19.23 -3.45
C ILE A 21 -3.30 -19.25 -2.95
N ALA A 22 -3.98 -20.40 -3.00
CA ALA A 22 -5.35 -20.54 -2.51
C ALA A 22 -5.44 -20.28 -1.00
N PHE A 23 -4.49 -20.79 -0.22
CA PHE A 23 -4.42 -20.56 1.22
C PHE A 23 -4.25 -19.07 1.57
N ILE A 24 -3.30 -18.39 0.92
CA ILE A 24 -3.05 -16.95 1.13
C ILE A 24 -4.28 -16.10 0.78
N LYS A 25 -5.00 -16.47 -0.30
CA LYS A 25 -6.23 -15.76 -0.69
C LYS A 25 -7.33 -15.91 0.35
N ARG A 26 -7.53 -17.12 0.87
CA ARG A 26 -8.54 -17.40 1.93
C ARG A 26 -8.25 -16.67 3.23
N GLN A 27 -6.97 -16.44 3.58
CA GLN A 27 -6.65 -15.61 4.76
C GLN A 27 -7.14 -14.16 4.63
N ASN A 28 -7.42 -13.68 3.42
CA ASN A 28 -7.96 -12.36 3.19
C ASN A 28 -9.50 -12.34 3.15
N ASP A 29 -10.16 -13.49 3.35
CA ASP A 29 -11.62 -13.55 3.42
C ASP A 29 -12.11 -12.78 4.65
N GLY A 30 -13.01 -11.82 4.42
CA GLY A 30 -13.50 -10.91 5.47
C GLY A 30 -12.61 -9.70 5.75
N TYR A 31 -11.45 -9.58 5.09
CA TYR A 31 -10.64 -8.37 5.19
C TYR A 31 -11.38 -7.19 4.55
N LYS A 32 -11.86 -6.28 5.40
CA LYS A 32 -12.33 -4.98 4.93
C LYS A 32 -11.10 -4.09 4.75
N PRO A 33 -10.77 -3.66 3.53
CA PRO A 33 -9.67 -2.73 3.34
C PRO A 33 -9.91 -1.50 4.19
N LYS A 34 -8.96 -1.20 5.09
CA LYS A 34 -8.93 0.08 5.77
C LYS A 34 -8.72 1.13 4.68
N LYS A 35 -9.80 1.79 4.26
CA LYS A 35 -9.67 2.95 3.38
C LYS A 35 -8.74 3.93 4.10
N SER A 36 -7.73 4.42 3.38
CA SER A 36 -6.99 5.58 3.85
C SER A 36 -7.99 6.66 4.22
N LYS A 37 -7.77 7.35 5.34
CA LYS A 37 -8.61 8.48 5.71
C LYS A 37 -8.64 9.42 4.50
N LEU A 38 -9.84 9.70 3.99
CA LEU A 38 -10.01 10.76 3.02
C LEU A 38 -9.67 12.06 3.73
N LEU A 39 -8.74 12.84 3.18
CA LEU A 39 -8.43 14.15 3.71
C LEU A 39 -9.70 15.00 3.65
N THR A 40 -10.09 15.59 4.77
CA THR A 40 -11.17 16.59 4.76
C THR A 40 -10.70 17.87 4.07
N ARG A 41 -11.62 18.77 3.75
CA ARG A 41 -11.26 20.06 3.15
C ARG A 41 -10.34 20.86 4.06
N GLU A 42 -10.59 20.82 5.36
CA GLU A 42 -9.77 21.50 6.38
C GLU A 42 -8.37 20.89 6.48
N GLU A 43 -8.24 19.56 6.34
CA GLU A 43 -6.94 18.88 6.32
C GLU A 43 -6.15 19.21 5.04
N MET A 44 -6.84 19.32 3.90
CA MET A 44 -6.22 19.77 2.64
C MET A 44 -5.78 21.24 2.71
N ASP A 45 -6.63 22.13 3.19
CA ASP A 45 -6.32 23.56 3.30
C ASP A 45 -5.15 23.80 4.26
N ARG A 46 -5.09 23.05 5.37
CA ARG A 46 -3.97 23.09 6.31
C ARG A 46 -2.68 22.61 5.65
N PHE A 47 -2.74 21.51 4.91
CA PHE A 47 -1.58 21.01 4.17
C PHE A 47 -1.08 22.05 3.17
N LEU A 48 -1.95 22.67 2.38
CA LEU A 48 -1.54 23.67 1.38
C LEU A 48 -0.94 24.94 2.00
N LYS A 49 -1.34 25.31 3.22
CA LYS A 49 -0.85 26.53 3.88
C LYS A 49 0.39 26.31 4.76
N GLU A 50 0.46 25.17 5.44
CA GLU A 50 1.42 24.94 6.52
C GLU A 50 2.49 23.89 6.16
N ALA A 51 2.32 23.13 5.07
CA ALA A 51 3.29 22.12 4.71
C ALA A 51 4.65 22.76 4.32
N PRO A 52 5.78 22.24 4.86
CA PRO A 52 7.11 22.67 4.46
C PRO A 52 7.38 22.43 2.96
N ASN A 53 7.66 23.50 2.23
CA ASN A 53 7.88 23.45 0.78
C ASN A 53 9.10 22.62 0.40
N ASP A 54 10.19 22.73 1.17
CA ASP A 54 11.44 21.99 1.03
C ASP A 54 11.25 20.46 1.02
N LYS A 55 10.22 19.95 1.69
CA LYS A 55 9.96 18.52 1.82
C LYS A 55 8.89 17.99 0.89
N TYR A 56 7.82 18.76 0.65
CA TYR A 56 6.63 18.28 -0.03
C TYR A 56 6.35 18.99 -1.36
N LEU A 57 6.91 20.18 -1.57
CA LEU A 57 6.84 20.86 -2.86
C LEU A 57 7.99 20.35 -3.71
N LEU A 58 7.67 19.69 -4.82
CA LEU A 58 8.67 19.27 -5.79
C LEU A 58 9.23 20.53 -6.48
N SER A 59 10.25 21.14 -5.87
CA SER A 59 11.06 22.17 -6.49
C SER A 59 12.01 21.50 -7.47
N LYS A 60 12.07 22.04 -8.69
CA LYS A 60 12.89 21.53 -9.80
C LYS A 60 14.38 21.68 -9.52
#